data_AF-A0AA97PLE6-F1
#
_entry.id   AF-A0AA97PLE6-F1
#
_cell.length_a   1.000
_cell.length_b   1.000
_cell.length_c   1.000
_cell.angle_alpha   90.00
_cell.angle_beta   90.00
_cell.angle_gamma   90.00
#
_symmetry.space_group_name_H-M   'P 1'
#
loop_
_entity.id
_entity.type
_entity.pdbx_description
1 polymer ?
#
loop_
_entity_poly.entity_id
_entity_poly.type
_entity_poly.pdbx_seq_one_letter_code
_entity_poly.pdbx_strand_id
1 'polypeptide(L)'
;MPPRVQCPSIGSAIRQQSRQRISPRHRPTLQTVTPVLVDSSVLARRTYATAAPLSRLGGLQLPADYVPPTQPPSARRPETRKSQLLRAYTSLLRSTPLTLIFQHSNLTSQEWSAVRRELRAALAKVPIPATPEGVPPPVDIVKNIQLQVIRTRIFDQAFKVVEFFDPEAAAAKTPGMKKYNHDLSKAAYEATSKIDLDAVPDSSMYKQIAPLLVGPVALVTFPAVSPDHVAAVLRTLAPSAPAFPAPTRRACPSYHEPIARSGIQKLLLVGGRVEDRVFDLDGVKWLGGIQGGRDALRAQVVHMLQSAGLGLTMALEGASKSLWLTMESRRTQMEDEAKGPEEAAEKKEDEAQS
;
A
#
# COMPACT_ATOMS: atom_id res chain seq x y z
N MET A 1 -13.46 -35.05 -62.17
CA MET A 1 -13.97 -36.12 -61.27
C MET A 1 -12.77 -36.78 -60.60
N PRO A 2 -12.87 -37.42 -59.42
CA PRO A 2 -13.95 -37.49 -58.43
C PRO A 2 -13.50 -36.82 -57.08
N PRO A 3 -13.95 -37.23 -55.87
CA PRO A 3 -15.25 -36.90 -55.30
C PRO A 3 -15.17 -36.00 -54.03
N ARG A 4 -16.30 -35.37 -53.66
CA ARG A 4 -16.46 -34.63 -52.38
C ARG A 4 -16.82 -35.58 -51.24
N VAL A 5 -16.22 -35.40 -50.06
CA VAL A 5 -16.58 -36.12 -48.82
C VAL A 5 -17.47 -35.21 -47.95
N GLN A 6 -18.49 -35.80 -47.33
CA GLN A 6 -19.53 -35.12 -46.55
C GLN A 6 -19.22 -35.14 -45.05
N CYS A 7 -19.70 -34.13 -44.32
CA CYS A 7 -19.64 -34.08 -42.85
C CYS A 7 -20.76 -34.94 -42.23
N PRO A 8 -20.50 -35.77 -41.21
CA PRO A 8 -21.54 -36.41 -40.42
C PRO A 8 -22.05 -35.48 -39.29
N SER A 9 -23.35 -35.58 -39.02
CA SER A 9 -24.03 -34.86 -37.93
C SER A 9 -23.88 -35.58 -36.59
N ILE A 10 -23.89 -34.80 -35.49
CA ILE A 10 -23.78 -35.33 -34.13
C ILE A 10 -25.16 -35.82 -33.66
N GLY A 11 -25.32 -37.14 -33.56
CA GLY A 11 -26.50 -37.82 -33.02
C GLY A 11 -26.25 -38.39 -31.62
N SER A 12 -27.31 -38.45 -30.80
CA SER A 12 -27.26 -38.75 -29.36
C SER A 12 -26.82 -40.16 -28.99
N ALA A 13 -25.99 -40.28 -27.94
CA ALA A 13 -25.90 -41.48 -27.11
C ALA A 13 -25.50 -41.14 -25.67
N ILE A 14 -26.46 -41.16 -24.73
CA ILE A 14 -26.19 -41.19 -23.29
C ILE A 14 -26.81 -42.47 -22.74
N ARG A 15 -25.97 -43.41 -22.29
CA ARG A 15 -26.42 -44.68 -21.71
C ARG A 15 -25.76 -44.94 -20.36
N GLN A 16 -26.62 -44.92 -19.33
CA GLN A 16 -26.56 -45.70 -18.08
C GLN A 16 -25.31 -45.56 -17.19
N GLN A 17 -25.52 -44.99 -16.00
CA GLN A 17 -24.80 -45.39 -14.79
C GLN A 17 -25.76 -46.11 -13.83
N SER A 18 -25.25 -47.15 -13.17
CA SER A 18 -26.02 -48.08 -12.36
C SER A 18 -26.29 -47.55 -10.94
N ARG A 19 -27.44 -47.94 -10.38
CA ARG A 19 -27.80 -47.77 -8.97
C ARG A 19 -27.87 -49.13 -8.27
N GLN A 20 -27.18 -49.29 -7.16
CA GLN A 20 -27.50 -50.26 -6.10
C GLN A 20 -27.37 -49.48 -4.77
N ARG A 21 -28.42 -49.18 -3.98
CA ARG A 21 -29.37 -50.03 -3.23
C ARG A 21 -28.72 -50.88 -2.12
N ILE A 22 -28.83 -50.39 -0.89
CA ILE A 22 -28.98 -51.17 0.35
C ILE A 22 -30.19 -50.59 1.13
N SER A 23 -30.87 -51.40 1.93
CA SER A 23 -32.14 -51.14 2.64
C SER A 23 -32.21 -52.08 3.87
N PRO A 24 -33.30 -52.13 4.68
CA PRO A 24 -33.93 -51.06 5.47
C PRO A 24 -34.26 -51.50 6.94
N ARG A 25 -35.25 -50.85 7.58
CA ARG A 25 -35.92 -51.09 8.90
C ARG A 25 -35.31 -50.27 10.06
N HIS A 26 -36.05 -49.72 11.04
CA HIS A 26 -37.38 -50.08 11.58
C HIS A 26 -38.36 -48.88 11.82
N ARG A 27 -39.65 -49.20 11.94
CA ARG A 27 -40.77 -48.41 12.55
C ARG A 27 -40.88 -48.77 14.05
N PRO A 28 -41.50 -47.98 14.97
CA PRO A 28 -42.87 -47.42 14.89
C PRO A 28 -42.97 -45.94 15.40
N THR A 29 -44.10 -45.28 15.72
CA THR A 29 -45.55 -45.64 15.85
C THR A 29 -46.45 -44.45 15.39
N LEU A 30 -47.67 -44.29 15.94
CA LEU A 30 -48.56 -43.12 15.84
C LEU A 30 -49.13 -42.80 17.25
N GLN A 31 -49.24 -41.53 17.64
CA GLN A 31 -50.25 -41.07 18.60
C GLN A 31 -50.75 -39.67 18.22
N THR A 32 -52.07 -39.51 18.27
CA THR A 32 -52.83 -38.29 17.99
C THR A 32 -53.10 -37.50 19.26
N VAL A 33 -52.74 -36.21 19.29
CA VAL A 33 -53.35 -35.23 20.20
C VAL A 33 -53.61 -33.95 19.42
N THR A 34 -54.85 -33.48 19.43
CA THR A 34 -55.30 -32.21 18.84
C THR A 34 -55.07 -31.04 19.79
N PRO A 35 -54.75 -29.85 19.25
CA PRO A 35 -55.27 -28.61 19.84
C PRO A 35 -56.13 -27.83 18.84
N VAL A 36 -57.41 -27.71 19.21
CA VAL A 36 -58.28 -26.53 19.12
C VAL A 36 -58.04 -25.52 17.99
N LEU A 37 -59.07 -25.35 17.16
CA LEU A 37 -59.26 -24.23 16.24
C LEU A 37 -59.14 -22.87 16.96
N VAL A 38 -58.27 -21.99 16.46
CA VAL A 38 -58.47 -20.54 16.52
C VAL A 38 -58.45 -20.01 15.09
N ASP A 39 -59.37 -19.09 14.81
CA ASP A 39 -59.76 -18.62 13.49
C ASP A 39 -58.74 -17.65 12.84
N SER A 40 -59.06 -17.13 11.65
CA SER A 40 -58.30 -16.22 10.78
C SER A 40 -57.44 -16.88 9.69
N SER A 41 -58.11 -17.48 8.70
CA SER A 41 -57.51 -17.87 7.43
C SER A 41 -57.24 -16.66 6.52
N VAL A 42 -56.01 -16.13 6.54
CA VAL A 42 -55.47 -15.31 5.43
C VAL A 42 -54.25 -15.99 4.84
N LEU A 43 -54.48 -16.78 3.78
CA LEU A 43 -53.43 -17.47 3.03
C LEU A 43 -52.58 -16.45 2.25
N ALA A 44 -51.52 -15.95 2.88
CA ALA A 44 -50.50 -15.11 2.25
C ALA A 44 -49.69 -15.90 1.21
N ARG A 45 -50.29 -16.08 0.02
CA ARG A 45 -49.69 -16.71 -1.15
C ARG A 45 -48.47 -15.90 -1.58
N ARG A 46 -47.26 -16.45 -1.40
CA ARG A 46 -46.01 -15.81 -1.84
C ARG A 46 -45.97 -15.67 -3.37
N THR A 47 -46.42 -14.52 -3.87
CA THR A 47 -46.30 -14.14 -5.27
C THR A 47 -44.88 -13.64 -5.54
N TYR A 48 -44.11 -14.38 -6.33
CA TYR A 48 -42.90 -13.85 -6.94
C TYR A 48 -43.29 -12.71 -7.90
N ALA A 49 -42.58 -11.59 -7.84
CA ALA A 49 -42.85 -10.44 -8.69
C ALA A 49 -42.48 -10.75 -10.15
N THR A 50 -43.46 -11.21 -10.93
CA THR A 50 -43.37 -11.22 -12.39
C THR A 50 -43.36 -9.78 -12.89
N ALA A 51 -42.36 -9.43 -13.71
CA ALA A 51 -42.28 -8.11 -14.31
C ALA A 51 -43.45 -7.89 -15.27
N ALA A 52 -44.47 -7.13 -14.84
CA ALA A 52 -45.52 -6.67 -15.73
C ALA A 52 -44.93 -5.65 -16.73
N PRO A 53 -45.29 -5.71 -18.03
CA PRO A 53 -44.84 -4.71 -18.98
C PRO A 53 -45.39 -3.33 -18.60
N LEU A 54 -44.48 -2.36 -18.38
CA LEU A 54 -44.75 -1.02 -17.87
C LEU A 54 -45.55 -0.08 -18.81
N SER A 55 -46.21 -0.63 -19.84
CA SER A 55 -46.83 0.11 -20.94
C SER A 55 -48.14 0.84 -20.59
N ARG A 56 -48.56 0.88 -19.32
CA ARG A 56 -49.84 1.48 -18.89
C ARG A 56 -49.77 2.44 -17.69
N LEU A 57 -48.58 2.81 -17.22
CA LEU A 57 -48.37 3.89 -16.22
C LEU A 57 -47.66 5.08 -16.88
N GLY A 58 -48.36 5.76 -17.78
CA GLY A 58 -47.83 6.88 -18.59
C GLY A 58 -47.51 8.18 -17.84
N GLY A 59 -47.35 8.14 -16.51
CA GLY A 59 -47.09 9.30 -15.65
C GLY A 59 -45.79 9.25 -14.84
N LEU A 60 -45.02 8.17 -14.89
CA LEU A 60 -43.74 8.02 -14.19
C LEU A 60 -42.55 8.13 -15.17
N GLN A 61 -42.51 9.22 -15.93
CA GLN A 61 -41.33 9.57 -16.73
C GLN A 61 -40.44 10.53 -15.93
N LEU A 62 -39.15 10.22 -15.86
CA LEU A 62 -38.14 11.15 -15.37
C LEU A 62 -38.02 12.33 -16.35
N PRO A 63 -37.76 13.57 -15.87
CA PRO A 63 -37.49 14.71 -16.74
C PRO A 63 -36.36 14.40 -17.73
N ALA A 64 -36.43 14.93 -18.96
CA ALA A 64 -35.39 14.70 -19.97
C ALA A 64 -33.99 15.17 -19.50
N ASP A 65 -33.94 16.22 -18.68
CA ASP A 65 -32.73 16.77 -18.07
C ASP A 65 -32.30 16.05 -16.76
N TYR A 66 -32.97 14.94 -16.40
CA TYR A 66 -32.62 14.18 -15.20
C TYR A 66 -31.31 13.43 -15.38
N VAL A 67 -30.26 13.97 -14.76
CA VAL A 67 -28.98 13.26 -14.57
C VAL A 67 -28.95 12.59 -13.19
N PRO A 68 -28.78 11.25 -13.11
CA PRO A 68 -28.71 10.52 -11.85
C PRO A 68 -27.47 10.90 -11.02
N PRO A 69 -27.57 10.98 -9.68
CA PRO A 69 -26.49 11.46 -8.83
C PRO A 69 -25.26 10.53 -8.83
N THR A 70 -25.45 9.23 -9.07
CA THR A 70 -24.39 8.22 -9.13
C THR A 70 -23.64 8.16 -10.46
N GLN A 71 -24.21 8.73 -11.53
CA GLN A 71 -23.65 8.73 -12.88
C GLN A 71 -23.75 10.14 -13.49
N PRO A 72 -22.90 11.08 -13.04
CA PRO A 72 -22.79 12.42 -13.64
C PRO A 72 -22.24 12.36 -15.08
N PRO A 73 -22.35 13.45 -15.86
CA PRO A 73 -21.93 13.49 -17.25
C PRO A 73 -20.41 13.48 -17.34
N SER A 74 -19.85 12.44 -17.94
CA SER A 74 -18.41 12.23 -18.11
C SER A 74 -17.95 12.46 -19.55
N ALA A 75 -16.67 12.80 -19.74
CA ALA A 75 -16.05 12.99 -21.06
C ALA A 75 -16.03 11.71 -21.91
N ARG A 76 -16.04 10.54 -21.27
CA ARG A 76 -16.12 9.22 -21.91
C ARG A 76 -17.17 8.37 -21.21
N ARG A 77 -17.77 7.41 -21.95
CA ARG A 77 -18.81 6.50 -21.42
C ARG A 77 -18.35 5.81 -20.12
N PRO A 78 -19.10 5.88 -19.01
CA PRO A 78 -18.67 5.33 -17.72
C PRO A 78 -18.70 3.80 -17.67
N GLU A 79 -19.47 3.14 -18.53
CA GLU A 79 -19.58 1.68 -18.63
C GLU A 79 -18.28 1.00 -19.11
N THR A 80 -17.40 1.74 -19.78
CA THR A 80 -16.21 1.12 -20.38
C THR A 80 -15.18 0.75 -19.33
N ARG A 81 -14.52 -0.42 -19.48
CA ARG A 81 -13.40 -0.80 -18.61
C ARG A 81 -12.31 0.27 -18.54
N LYS A 82 -12.13 1.09 -19.57
CA LYS A 82 -11.10 2.15 -19.59
C LYS A 82 -11.39 3.27 -18.58
N SER A 83 -12.64 3.75 -18.50
CA SER A 83 -13.05 4.78 -17.54
C SER A 83 -13.11 4.26 -16.11
N GLN A 84 -13.55 3.01 -15.91
CA GLN A 84 -13.53 2.36 -14.59
C GLN A 84 -12.10 2.17 -14.06
N LEU A 85 -11.15 1.75 -14.92
CA LEU A 85 -9.74 1.65 -14.53
C LEU A 85 -9.12 3.01 -14.20
N LEU A 86 -9.46 4.08 -14.94
CA LEU A 86 -8.97 5.43 -14.61
C LEU A 86 -9.47 5.88 -13.23
N ARG A 87 -10.76 5.69 -12.92
CA ARG A 87 -11.33 6.00 -11.60
C ARG A 87 -10.70 5.18 -10.48
N ALA A 88 -10.42 3.90 -10.72
CA ALA A 88 -9.73 3.04 -9.76
C ALA A 88 -8.27 3.52 -9.52
N TYR A 89 -7.56 3.89 -10.59
CA TYR A 89 -6.16 4.32 -10.50
C TYR A 89 -5.98 5.72 -9.90
N THR A 90 -6.87 6.67 -10.19
CA THR A 90 -6.88 7.98 -9.52
C THR A 90 -7.20 7.86 -8.04
N SER A 91 -8.16 7.02 -7.66
CA SER A 91 -8.44 6.69 -6.26
C SER A 91 -7.26 5.99 -5.57
N LEU A 92 -6.57 5.08 -6.26
CA LEU A 92 -5.37 4.41 -5.76
C LEU A 92 -4.27 5.44 -5.50
N LEU A 93 -3.88 6.23 -6.50
CA LEU A 93 -2.83 7.24 -6.40
C LEU A 93 -3.04 8.28 -5.28
N ARG A 94 -4.30 8.62 -4.96
CA ARG A 94 -4.63 9.52 -3.84
C ARG A 94 -4.67 8.84 -2.46
N SER A 95 -4.92 7.52 -2.40
CA SER A 95 -5.08 6.79 -1.13
C SER A 95 -3.83 6.02 -0.70
N THR A 96 -2.90 5.75 -1.62
CA THR A 96 -1.65 5.03 -1.34
C THR A 96 -0.48 6.02 -1.37
N PRO A 97 0.01 6.52 -0.22
CA PRO A 97 1.16 7.43 -0.21
C PRO A 97 2.42 6.75 -0.73
N LEU A 98 2.55 5.42 -0.61
CA LEU A 98 3.75 4.70 -1.02
C LEU A 98 3.40 3.63 -2.06
N THR A 99 4.07 3.66 -3.21
CA THR A 99 3.93 2.65 -4.27
C THR A 99 5.30 2.30 -4.87
N LEU A 100 5.62 1.02 -4.96
CA LEU A 100 6.83 0.52 -5.63
C LEU A 100 6.49 0.01 -7.03
N ILE A 101 7.29 0.40 -8.01
CA ILE A 101 7.08 0.14 -9.44
C ILE A 101 7.98 -1.04 -9.86
N PHE A 102 7.36 -2.12 -10.30
CA PHE A 102 8.04 -3.32 -10.81
C PHE A 102 7.71 -3.51 -12.29
N GLN A 103 8.73 -3.63 -13.14
CA GLN A 103 8.57 -4.18 -14.48
C GLN A 103 8.44 -5.70 -14.39
N HIS A 104 7.54 -6.30 -15.17
CA HIS A 104 7.27 -7.73 -15.11
C HIS A 104 7.35 -8.41 -16.48
N SER A 105 8.18 -9.45 -16.62
CA SER A 105 8.39 -10.14 -17.89
C SER A 105 7.71 -11.51 -17.94
N ASN A 106 6.56 -11.61 -18.64
CA ASN A 106 5.89 -12.87 -18.97
C ASN A 106 5.76 -13.90 -17.81
N LEU A 107 5.24 -13.44 -16.66
CA LEU A 107 4.94 -14.33 -15.54
C LEU A 107 3.68 -15.17 -15.78
N THR A 108 3.72 -16.45 -15.39
CA THR A 108 2.55 -17.34 -15.43
C THR A 108 1.62 -17.12 -14.23
N SER A 109 0.37 -17.59 -14.31
CA SER A 109 -0.59 -17.50 -13.18
C SER A 109 -0.10 -18.21 -11.92
N GLN A 110 0.65 -19.31 -12.07
CA GLN A 110 1.24 -20.04 -10.96
C GLN A 110 2.36 -19.24 -10.29
N GLU A 111 3.27 -18.65 -11.08
CA GLU A 111 4.32 -17.76 -10.58
C GLU A 111 3.74 -16.56 -9.83
N TRP A 112 2.72 -15.88 -10.38
CA TRP A 112 2.01 -14.80 -9.67
C TRP A 112 1.41 -15.25 -8.33
N SER A 113 0.87 -16.47 -8.27
CA SER A 113 0.32 -17.01 -7.02
C SER A 113 1.42 -17.29 -5.98
N ALA A 114 2.56 -17.82 -6.42
CA ALA A 114 3.72 -18.09 -5.57
C ALA A 114 4.36 -16.79 -5.05
N VAL A 115 4.62 -15.80 -5.92
CA VAL A 115 5.16 -14.50 -5.50
C VAL A 115 4.23 -13.80 -4.49
N ARG A 116 2.91 -13.84 -4.71
CA ARG A 116 1.92 -13.29 -3.76
C ARG A 116 1.79 -14.10 -2.47
N ARG A 117 2.15 -15.39 -2.46
CA ARG A 117 2.24 -16.22 -1.25
C ARG A 117 3.45 -15.80 -0.42
N GLU A 118 4.62 -15.71 -1.03
CA GLU A 118 5.86 -15.31 -0.34
C GLU A 118 5.78 -13.86 0.18
N LEU A 119 5.22 -12.93 -0.59
CA LEU A 119 5.02 -11.54 -0.15
C LEU A 119 4.14 -11.46 1.10
N ARG A 120 3.01 -12.19 1.14
CA ARG A 120 2.15 -12.25 2.34
C ARG A 120 2.86 -12.91 3.52
N ALA A 121 3.60 -13.99 3.28
CA ALA A 121 4.36 -14.69 4.31
C ALA A 121 5.49 -13.82 4.90
N ALA A 122 6.10 -12.94 4.11
CA ALA A 122 7.12 -12.00 4.58
C ALA A 122 6.52 -10.81 5.32
N LEU A 123 5.42 -10.23 4.82
CA LEU A 123 4.72 -9.15 5.54
C LEU A 123 4.16 -9.61 6.89
N ALA A 124 3.67 -10.84 6.99
CA ALA A 124 3.21 -11.44 8.25
C ALA A 124 4.33 -11.68 9.29
N LYS A 125 5.61 -11.60 8.87
CA LYS A 125 6.77 -11.69 9.77
C LYS A 125 7.27 -10.32 10.27
N VAL A 126 6.72 -9.22 9.76
CA VAL A 126 7.07 -7.88 10.25
C VAL A 126 6.42 -7.67 11.62
N PRO A 127 7.18 -7.33 12.68
CA PRO A 127 6.60 -7.05 13.98
C PRO A 127 5.69 -5.83 13.89
N ILE A 128 4.48 -5.95 14.43
CA ILE A 128 3.59 -4.81 14.64
C ILE A 128 4.19 -3.98 15.79
N PRO A 129 4.35 -2.65 15.64
CA PRO A 129 4.92 -1.83 16.70
C PRO A 129 4.07 -1.95 17.98
N ALA A 130 4.73 -2.29 19.08
CA ALA A 130 4.08 -2.44 20.37
C ALA A 130 3.41 -1.12 20.77
N THR A 131 2.10 -1.19 21.04
CA THR A 131 1.32 -0.01 21.38
C THR A 131 1.55 0.33 22.86
N PRO A 132 1.91 1.57 23.23
CA PRO A 132 1.87 1.99 24.63
C PRO A 132 0.43 1.91 25.14
N GLU A 133 0.25 1.51 26.40
CA GLU A 133 -1.06 1.24 26.98
C GLU A 133 -1.99 2.47 26.88
N GLY A 134 -3.22 2.26 26.37
CA GLY A 134 -4.26 3.29 26.26
C GLY A 134 -4.56 3.82 24.85
N VAL A 135 -3.73 3.53 23.85
CA VAL A 135 -4.01 3.89 22.44
C VAL A 135 -4.66 2.71 21.70
N PRO A 136 -5.69 2.90 20.84
CA PRO A 136 -6.23 1.82 20.03
C PRO A 136 -5.15 1.17 19.15
N PRO A 137 -5.21 -0.16 18.93
CA PRO A 137 -4.15 -0.87 18.23
C PRO A 137 -3.95 -0.34 16.81
N PRO A 138 -2.69 -0.27 16.32
CA PRO A 138 -2.40 0.19 14.96
C PRO A 138 -3.11 -0.69 13.94
N VAL A 139 -3.72 -0.06 12.93
CA VAL A 139 -4.50 -0.73 11.89
C VAL A 139 -3.62 -1.74 11.13
N ASP A 140 -4.11 -2.96 10.92
CA ASP A 140 -3.44 -4.02 10.14
C ASP A 140 -3.19 -3.59 8.67
N ILE A 141 -2.05 -2.93 8.41
CA ILE A 141 -1.63 -2.51 7.06
C ILE A 141 -1.47 -3.71 6.11
N VAL A 142 -1.02 -4.87 6.63
CA VAL A 142 -0.65 -6.07 5.87
C VAL A 142 -1.74 -6.58 4.91
N LYS A 143 -3.03 -6.48 5.29
CA LYS A 143 -4.17 -6.94 4.46
C LYS A 143 -4.36 -6.08 3.21
N ASN A 144 -3.95 -4.81 3.28
CA ASN A 144 -4.12 -3.80 2.24
C ASN A 144 -2.90 -3.67 1.33
N ILE A 145 -1.72 -4.19 1.72
CA ILE A 145 -0.55 -4.25 0.85
C ILE A 145 -0.78 -5.30 -0.24
N GLN A 146 -0.78 -4.87 -1.51
CA GLN A 146 -1.09 -5.75 -2.64
C GLN A 146 -0.16 -5.53 -3.83
N LEU A 147 0.26 -6.63 -4.44
CA LEU A 147 0.97 -6.69 -5.72
C LEU A 147 -0.03 -6.80 -6.89
N GLN A 148 -0.32 -5.66 -7.51
CA GLN A 148 -1.33 -5.50 -8.56
C GLN A 148 -0.69 -5.23 -9.92
N VAL A 149 -1.23 -5.81 -10.99
CA VAL A 149 -0.81 -5.53 -12.38
C VAL A 149 -1.65 -4.39 -12.93
N ILE A 150 -1.00 -3.35 -13.48
CA ILE A 150 -1.65 -2.14 -13.98
C ILE A 150 -1.58 -2.04 -15.51
N ARG A 151 -2.55 -1.33 -16.08
CA ARG A 151 -2.48 -0.91 -17.49
C ARG A 151 -1.80 0.44 -17.59
N THR A 152 -0.48 0.44 -17.84
CA THR A 152 0.39 1.62 -17.92
C THR A 152 -0.22 2.81 -18.66
N ARG A 153 -0.73 2.61 -19.89
CA ARG A 153 -1.37 3.69 -20.68
C ARG A 153 -2.62 4.34 -20.06
N ILE A 154 -3.27 3.73 -19.07
CA ILE A 154 -4.38 4.35 -18.30
C ILE A 154 -3.85 4.92 -16.99
N PHE A 155 -2.85 4.28 -16.40
CA PHE A 155 -2.16 4.74 -15.19
C PHE A 155 -1.41 6.05 -15.41
N ASP A 156 -0.74 6.20 -16.56
CA ASP A 156 -0.18 7.46 -17.10
C ASP A 156 -1.20 8.61 -17.09
N GLN A 157 -2.39 8.35 -17.61
CA GLN A 157 -3.47 9.33 -17.67
C GLN A 157 -4.05 9.63 -16.28
N ALA A 158 -4.09 8.62 -15.39
CA ALA A 158 -4.47 8.83 -14.00
C ALA A 158 -3.48 9.73 -13.25
N PHE A 159 -2.17 9.60 -13.50
CA PHE A 159 -1.16 10.54 -12.97
C PHE A 159 -1.41 11.97 -13.44
N LYS A 160 -1.64 12.18 -14.75
CA LYS A 160 -1.96 13.52 -15.30
C LYS A 160 -3.19 14.15 -14.63
N VAL A 161 -4.23 13.35 -14.37
CA VAL A 161 -5.43 13.83 -13.65
C VAL A 161 -5.14 14.10 -12.16
N VAL A 162 -4.23 13.35 -11.52
CA VAL A 162 -3.89 13.59 -10.11
C VAL A 162 -3.00 14.83 -9.92
N GLU A 163 -2.12 15.14 -10.86
CA GLU A 163 -1.18 16.28 -10.74
C GLU A 163 -1.71 17.60 -11.34
N PHE A 164 -2.47 17.56 -12.43
CA PHE A 164 -2.84 18.77 -13.19
C PHE A 164 -4.33 19.15 -13.11
N PHE A 165 -5.18 18.39 -12.41
CA PHE A 165 -6.61 18.70 -12.30
C PHE A 165 -7.02 19.04 -10.86
N ASP A 166 -7.19 20.35 -10.62
CA ASP A 166 -7.74 20.88 -9.38
C ASP A 166 -9.29 20.80 -9.38
N PRO A 167 -9.90 19.98 -8.50
CA PRO A 167 -11.35 19.86 -8.44
C PRO A 167 -12.04 21.15 -7.97
N GLU A 168 -11.35 21.99 -7.18
CA GLU A 168 -11.88 23.25 -6.66
C GLU A 168 -11.93 24.34 -7.74
N ALA A 169 -10.88 24.46 -8.56
CA ALA A 169 -10.86 25.37 -9.71
C ALA A 169 -11.91 24.96 -10.76
N ALA A 170 -12.19 23.67 -10.91
CA ALA A 170 -13.31 23.19 -11.73
C ALA A 170 -14.68 23.54 -11.13
N ALA A 171 -14.83 23.42 -9.81
CA ALA A 171 -16.05 23.76 -9.07
C ALA A 171 -16.44 25.24 -9.16
N ALA A 172 -15.45 26.13 -9.23
CA ALA A 172 -15.64 27.57 -9.33
C ALA A 172 -16.13 28.01 -10.73
N LYS A 173 -15.73 27.31 -11.80
CA LYS A 173 -16.03 27.65 -13.20
C LYS A 173 -17.48 27.41 -13.64
N THR A 174 -18.30 26.72 -12.83
CA THR A 174 -19.73 26.47 -13.13
C THR A 174 -20.66 26.97 -12.02
N PRO A 175 -20.87 28.29 -11.89
CA PRO A 175 -21.90 28.83 -11.01
C PRO A 175 -23.30 28.42 -11.51
N GLY A 176 -24.11 27.84 -10.63
CA GLY A 176 -25.52 27.49 -10.88
C GLY A 176 -25.81 26.08 -11.45
N MET A 177 -24.83 25.41 -12.06
CA MET A 177 -24.98 24.03 -12.56
C MET A 177 -24.52 23.00 -11.50
N LYS A 178 -24.99 21.75 -11.59
CA LYS A 178 -24.47 20.65 -10.74
C LYS A 178 -22.94 20.53 -10.92
N LYS A 179 -22.17 20.75 -9.84
CA LYS A 179 -20.69 20.76 -9.84
C LYS A 179 -20.13 19.37 -10.16
N TYR A 180 -19.45 19.22 -11.30
CA TYR A 180 -18.93 17.92 -11.77
C TYR A 180 -17.43 17.75 -11.53
N ASN A 181 -17.01 17.71 -10.27
CA ASN A 181 -15.60 17.69 -9.84
C ASN A 181 -14.91 16.31 -9.95
N HIS A 182 -15.46 15.39 -10.74
CA HIS A 182 -15.00 14.00 -10.78
C HIS A 182 -13.94 13.77 -11.87
N ASP A 183 -13.07 12.77 -11.68
CA ASP A 183 -11.90 12.49 -12.54
C ASP A 183 -12.22 12.17 -14.02
N LEU A 184 -13.46 11.79 -14.30
CA LEU A 184 -13.95 11.50 -15.67
C LEU A 184 -14.71 12.69 -16.29
N SER A 185 -14.73 13.85 -15.64
CA SER A 185 -15.45 15.04 -16.11
C SER A 185 -14.83 15.61 -17.40
N LYS A 186 -15.61 16.42 -18.12
CA LYS A 186 -15.09 17.19 -19.27
C LYS A 186 -13.98 18.17 -18.85
N ALA A 187 -14.10 18.78 -17.67
CA ALA A 187 -13.09 19.68 -17.12
C ALA A 187 -11.75 18.97 -16.88
N ALA A 188 -11.74 17.77 -16.28
CA ALA A 188 -10.52 16.97 -16.10
C ALA A 188 -9.91 16.52 -17.43
N TYR A 189 -10.74 16.16 -18.41
CA TYR A 189 -10.27 15.83 -19.75
C TYR A 189 -9.63 17.03 -20.45
N GLU A 190 -10.28 18.20 -20.44
CA GLU A 190 -9.73 19.42 -21.04
C GLU A 190 -8.46 19.92 -20.34
N ALA A 191 -8.41 19.83 -19.01
CA ALA A 191 -7.22 20.18 -18.23
C ALA A 191 -6.03 19.30 -18.61
N THR A 192 -6.25 18.00 -18.86
CA THR A 192 -5.19 17.05 -19.22
C THR A 192 -4.88 16.96 -20.72
N SER A 193 -5.81 17.35 -21.60
CA SER A 193 -5.61 17.32 -23.06
C SER A 193 -4.89 18.56 -23.59
N LYS A 194 -4.95 19.69 -22.87
CA LYS A 194 -4.32 20.97 -23.25
C LYS A 194 -2.91 21.14 -22.67
N ILE A 195 -2.30 20.06 -22.17
CA ILE A 195 -0.97 20.10 -21.53
C ILE A 195 0.11 19.85 -22.57
N ASP A 196 0.92 20.87 -22.82
CA ASP A 196 2.16 20.75 -23.57
C ASP A 196 3.23 20.10 -22.66
N LEU A 197 3.54 18.84 -22.94
CA LEU A 197 4.42 18.01 -22.09
C LEU A 197 5.84 18.57 -21.95
N ASP A 198 6.28 19.35 -22.93
CA ASP A 198 7.61 19.96 -22.96
C ASP A 198 7.69 21.23 -22.09
N ALA A 199 6.56 21.91 -21.87
CA ALA A 199 6.46 23.09 -21.01
C ALA A 199 6.36 22.74 -19.51
N VAL A 200 6.14 21.46 -19.18
CA VAL A 200 6.10 20.98 -17.79
C VAL A 200 7.53 20.94 -17.20
N PRO A 201 7.77 21.53 -16.01
CA PRO A 201 9.07 21.51 -15.35
C PRO A 201 9.62 20.10 -15.13
N ASP A 202 10.94 19.92 -15.24
CA ASP A 202 11.62 18.63 -14.96
C ASP A 202 11.49 18.18 -13.49
N SER A 203 11.14 19.09 -12.60
CA SER A 203 10.80 18.81 -11.20
C SER A 203 9.39 18.23 -10.99
N SER A 204 8.53 18.21 -12.01
CA SER A 204 7.19 17.61 -11.97
C SER A 204 7.26 16.11 -11.69
N MET A 205 6.33 15.62 -10.86
CA MET A 205 6.25 14.20 -10.52
C MET A 205 5.96 13.35 -11.75
N TYR A 206 5.05 13.80 -12.60
CA TYR A 206 4.68 13.15 -13.85
C TYR A 206 5.90 12.97 -14.76
N LYS A 207 6.75 14.00 -14.90
CA LYS A 207 7.90 13.94 -15.81
C LYS A 207 8.98 12.95 -15.31
N GLN A 208 9.17 12.86 -14.00
CA GLN A 208 10.06 11.88 -13.37
C GLN A 208 9.52 10.43 -13.43
N ILE A 209 8.21 10.24 -13.26
CA ILE A 209 7.61 8.89 -13.22
C ILE A 209 7.28 8.33 -14.61
N ALA A 210 6.99 9.18 -15.60
CA ALA A 210 6.67 8.79 -16.97
C ALA A 210 7.67 7.80 -17.62
N PRO A 211 9.02 7.99 -17.54
CA PRO A 211 9.96 7.02 -18.09
C PRO A 211 9.88 5.65 -17.38
N LEU A 212 9.50 5.61 -16.11
CA LEU A 212 9.36 4.37 -15.33
C LEU A 212 8.08 3.58 -15.69
N LEU A 213 7.12 4.20 -16.40
CA LEU A 213 5.84 3.60 -16.80
C LEU A 213 5.86 2.99 -18.21
N VAL A 214 7.03 2.78 -18.81
CA VAL A 214 7.20 2.17 -20.12
C VAL A 214 7.15 0.64 -20.03
N GLY A 215 6.23 0.02 -20.78
CA GLY A 215 6.12 -1.45 -20.89
C GLY A 215 5.07 -2.09 -19.95
N PRO A 216 5.25 -3.38 -19.60
CA PRO A 216 4.41 -4.11 -18.66
C PRO A 216 4.86 -3.89 -17.20
N VAL A 217 3.99 -3.29 -16.38
CA VAL A 217 4.31 -2.82 -15.03
C VAL A 217 3.30 -3.35 -14.01
N ALA A 218 3.78 -3.65 -12.81
CA ALA A 218 3.03 -3.97 -11.61
C ALA A 218 3.41 -3.00 -10.48
N LEU A 219 2.49 -2.80 -9.55
CA LEU A 219 2.70 -1.99 -8.35
C LEU A 219 2.65 -2.87 -7.11
N VAL A 220 3.52 -2.61 -6.14
CA VAL A 220 3.22 -2.93 -4.73
C VAL A 220 2.73 -1.64 -4.09
N THR A 221 1.48 -1.65 -3.63
CA THR A 221 0.82 -0.49 -3.01
C THR A 221 0.86 -0.60 -1.49
N PHE A 222 1.09 0.52 -0.80
CA PHE A 222 1.07 0.61 0.65
C PHE A 222 0.14 1.76 1.06
N PRO A 223 -0.82 1.53 1.99
CA PRO A 223 -1.73 2.58 2.46
C PRO A 223 -1.06 3.54 3.47
N ALA A 224 0.13 3.22 3.98
CA ALA A 224 0.91 4.05 4.89
C ALA A 224 2.41 3.85 4.65
N VAL A 225 3.21 4.90 4.82
CA VAL A 225 4.67 4.85 4.69
C VAL A 225 5.27 4.10 5.88
N SER A 226 5.78 2.90 5.63
CA SER A 226 6.26 1.97 6.66
C SER A 226 7.56 1.29 6.20
N PRO A 227 8.74 1.81 6.60
CA PRO A 227 10.05 1.26 6.22
C PRO A 227 10.18 -0.26 6.42
N ASP A 228 9.66 -0.81 7.52
CA ASP A 228 9.79 -2.25 7.82
C ASP A 228 9.03 -3.15 6.83
N HIS A 229 7.85 -2.71 6.37
CA HIS A 229 7.11 -3.40 5.31
C HIS A 229 7.79 -3.24 3.94
N VAL A 230 8.42 -2.09 3.67
CA VAL A 230 9.27 -1.91 2.47
C VAL A 230 10.46 -2.84 2.51
N ALA A 231 11.17 -2.93 3.63
CA ALA A 231 12.31 -3.83 3.83
C ALA A 231 11.92 -5.30 3.61
N ALA A 232 10.76 -5.73 4.12
CA ALA A 232 10.23 -7.07 3.87
C ALA A 232 9.92 -7.33 2.38
N VAL A 233 9.32 -6.36 1.69
CA VAL A 233 9.05 -6.45 0.25
C VAL A 233 10.35 -6.47 -0.57
N LEU A 234 11.34 -5.63 -0.25
CA LEU A 234 12.66 -5.63 -0.91
C LEU A 234 13.38 -6.96 -0.72
N ARG A 235 13.45 -7.49 0.51
CA ARG A 235 14.04 -8.82 0.80
C ARG A 235 13.40 -9.95 -0.01
N THR A 236 12.11 -9.84 -0.37
CA THR A 236 11.41 -10.87 -1.16
C THR A 236 11.39 -10.68 -2.68
N LEU A 237 11.26 -9.45 -3.17
CA LEU A 237 11.08 -9.18 -4.61
C LEU A 237 12.37 -8.71 -5.29
N ALA A 238 13.23 -8.00 -4.58
CA ALA A 238 14.45 -7.41 -5.12
C ALA A 238 15.61 -7.49 -4.08
N PRO A 239 16.04 -8.71 -3.69
CA PRO A 239 17.06 -8.88 -2.66
C PRO A 239 18.41 -8.31 -3.12
N SER A 240 18.94 -7.36 -2.37
CA SER A 240 20.27 -6.77 -2.58
C SER A 240 21.12 -6.91 -1.33
N ALA A 241 22.00 -7.91 -1.31
CA ALA A 241 23.01 -8.04 -0.26
C ALA A 241 24.02 -6.87 -0.35
N PRO A 242 24.54 -6.35 0.78
CA PRO A 242 24.33 -6.81 2.16
C PRO A 242 23.06 -6.26 2.86
N ALA A 243 22.48 -5.15 2.38
CA ALA A 243 21.41 -4.43 3.10
C ALA A 243 20.08 -5.20 3.21
N PHE A 244 19.68 -5.89 2.14
CA PHE A 244 18.44 -6.66 2.05
C PHE A 244 18.74 -8.11 1.66
N PRO A 245 19.19 -8.95 2.61
CA PRO A 245 19.47 -10.35 2.34
C PRO A 245 18.17 -11.11 2.00
N ALA A 246 18.25 -12.03 1.04
CA ALA A 246 17.15 -12.92 0.69
C ALA A 246 16.79 -13.85 1.87
N PRO A 247 15.51 -14.25 2.04
CA PRO A 247 15.08 -15.19 3.07
C PRO A 247 15.88 -16.51 3.05
N THR A 248 16.41 -16.90 4.23
CA THR A 248 17.18 -18.13 4.35
C THR A 248 16.30 -19.36 4.10
N ARG A 249 16.88 -20.39 3.47
CA ARG A 249 16.16 -21.63 3.12
C ARG A 249 15.54 -22.35 4.33
N ARG A 250 16.11 -22.16 5.54
CA ARG A 250 15.55 -22.67 6.80
C ARG A 250 14.32 -21.90 7.27
N ALA A 251 14.30 -20.57 7.13
CA ALA A 251 13.20 -19.71 7.59
C ALA A 251 12.04 -19.60 6.59
N CYS A 252 12.31 -19.77 5.29
CA CYS A 252 11.31 -19.80 4.21
C CYS A 252 11.69 -20.88 3.18
N PRO A 253 11.30 -22.15 3.35
CA PRO A 253 11.55 -23.18 2.32
C PRO A 253 10.81 -22.87 1.01
N SER A 254 9.58 -22.32 1.10
CA SER A 254 8.71 -22.04 -0.04
C SER A 254 9.25 -20.98 -1.01
N TYR A 255 10.06 -20.04 -0.51
CA TYR A 255 10.78 -19.05 -1.32
C TYR A 255 11.77 -19.69 -2.31
N HIS A 256 12.33 -20.86 -1.96
CA HIS A 256 13.32 -21.58 -2.78
C HIS A 256 12.68 -22.60 -3.73
N GLU A 257 11.35 -22.65 -3.82
CA GLU A 257 10.65 -23.43 -4.85
C GLU A 257 10.95 -22.87 -6.27
N PRO A 258 11.08 -23.73 -7.29
CA PRO A 258 11.44 -23.30 -8.65
C PRO A 258 10.42 -22.32 -9.25
N ILE A 259 9.13 -22.48 -8.92
CA ILE A 259 8.04 -21.60 -9.37
C ILE A 259 8.18 -20.19 -8.76
N ALA A 260 8.45 -20.11 -7.45
CA ALA A 260 8.66 -18.83 -6.76
C ALA A 260 9.92 -18.13 -7.30
N ARG A 261 11.04 -18.86 -7.39
CA ARG A 261 12.32 -18.35 -7.90
C ARG A 261 12.22 -17.84 -9.33
N SER A 262 11.56 -18.59 -10.23
CA SER A 262 11.36 -18.16 -11.62
C SER A 262 10.47 -16.91 -11.71
N GLY A 263 9.42 -16.82 -10.89
CA GLY A 263 8.58 -15.62 -10.80
C GLY A 263 9.34 -14.38 -10.33
N ILE A 264 10.16 -14.50 -9.28
CA ILE A 264 10.96 -13.40 -8.74
C ILE A 264 12.01 -12.93 -9.75
N GLN A 265 12.69 -13.84 -10.44
CA GLN A 265 13.68 -13.51 -11.48
C GLN A 265 13.10 -12.72 -12.68
N LYS A 266 11.78 -12.78 -12.89
CA LYS A 266 11.06 -12.04 -13.94
C LYS A 266 10.52 -10.68 -13.48
N LEU A 267 10.70 -10.33 -12.21
CA LEU A 267 10.31 -9.05 -11.63
C LEU A 267 11.54 -8.18 -11.44
N LEU A 268 11.55 -7.00 -12.06
CA LEU A 268 12.59 -6.00 -11.91
C LEU A 268 12.00 -4.80 -11.18
N LEU A 269 12.54 -4.46 -10.00
CA LEU A 269 12.25 -3.16 -9.39
C LEU A 269 12.81 -2.07 -10.32
N VAL A 270 11.99 -1.05 -10.61
CA VAL A 270 12.36 0.09 -11.45
C VAL A 270 12.51 1.37 -10.61
N GLY A 271 11.66 1.54 -9.60
CA GLY A 271 11.70 2.68 -8.68
C GLY A 271 10.48 2.68 -7.77
N GLY A 272 10.18 3.83 -7.16
CA GLY A 272 9.00 4.01 -6.34
C GLY A 272 8.53 5.46 -6.30
N ARG A 273 7.28 5.65 -5.86
CA ARG A 273 6.74 6.94 -5.43
C ARG A 273 6.53 6.87 -3.92
N VAL A 274 6.95 7.91 -3.22
CA VAL A 274 6.71 8.13 -1.79
C VAL A 274 6.15 9.53 -1.64
N GLU A 275 4.89 9.61 -1.23
CA GLU A 275 4.09 10.83 -1.09
C GLU A 275 4.17 11.66 -2.37
N ASP A 276 4.81 12.83 -2.34
CA ASP A 276 4.92 13.76 -3.46
C ASP A 276 6.31 13.73 -4.12
N ARG A 277 7.06 12.64 -3.96
CA ARG A 277 8.39 12.45 -4.55
C ARG A 277 8.55 11.10 -5.24
N VAL A 278 9.28 11.10 -6.35
CA VAL A 278 9.73 9.88 -7.03
C VAL A 278 11.11 9.51 -6.49
N PHE A 279 11.36 8.22 -6.32
CA PHE A 279 12.60 7.67 -5.81
C PHE A 279 13.12 6.56 -6.73
N ASP A 280 14.39 6.66 -7.09
CA ASP A 280 15.12 5.61 -7.81
C ASP A 280 15.38 4.39 -6.92
N LEU A 281 15.98 3.34 -7.51
CA LEU A 281 16.31 2.09 -6.83
C LEU A 281 17.07 2.31 -5.51
N ASP A 282 18.05 3.21 -5.49
CA ASP A 282 18.86 3.48 -4.31
C ASP A 282 18.13 4.33 -3.27
N GLY A 283 17.21 5.21 -3.71
CA GLY A 283 16.27 5.92 -2.84
C GLY A 283 15.28 4.97 -2.15
N VAL A 284 14.77 3.97 -2.88
CA VAL A 284 13.91 2.92 -2.32
C VAL A 284 14.68 2.01 -1.34
N LYS A 285 15.95 1.67 -1.64
CA LYS A 285 16.83 0.95 -0.70
C LYS A 285 17.10 1.76 0.56
N TRP A 286 17.35 3.07 0.43
CA TRP A 286 17.52 3.96 1.57
C TRP A 286 16.27 4.01 2.45
N LEU A 287 15.07 4.14 1.85
CA LEU A 287 13.80 4.13 2.60
C LEU A 287 13.60 2.83 3.39
N GLY A 288 13.90 1.66 2.79
CA GLY A 288 13.85 0.38 3.49
C GLY A 288 14.96 0.18 4.53
N GLY A 289 16.01 1.01 4.51
CA GLY A 289 17.14 0.97 5.45
C GLY A 289 16.89 1.75 6.74
N ILE A 290 15.84 2.58 6.80
CA ILE A 290 15.46 3.35 7.98
C ILE A 290 14.94 2.40 9.06
N GLN A 291 15.77 2.12 10.06
CA GLN A 291 15.41 1.29 11.20
C GLN A 291 14.48 2.04 12.17
N GLY A 292 13.48 1.34 12.72
CA GLY A 292 12.53 1.91 13.69
C GLY A 292 11.48 2.86 13.10
N GLY A 293 11.37 2.90 11.77
CA GLY A 293 10.26 3.53 11.05
C GLY A 293 10.04 5.02 11.38
N ARG A 294 8.76 5.43 11.41
CA ARG A 294 8.38 6.83 11.69
C ARG A 294 8.72 7.26 13.11
N ASP A 295 8.72 6.35 14.07
CA ASP A 295 8.93 6.69 15.48
C ASP A 295 10.43 6.88 15.79
N ALA A 296 11.34 6.20 15.08
CA ALA A 296 12.76 6.56 15.07
C ALA A 296 13.03 7.94 14.46
N LEU A 297 12.37 8.29 13.34
CA LEU A 297 12.47 9.63 12.75
C LEU A 297 11.93 10.72 13.71
N ARG A 298 10.83 10.44 14.41
CA ARG A 298 10.32 11.32 15.48
C ARG A 298 11.30 11.44 16.64
N ALA A 299 11.89 10.33 17.09
CA ALA A 299 12.92 10.33 18.12
C ALA A 299 14.15 11.13 17.68
N GLN A 300 14.55 11.07 16.40
CA GLN A 300 15.63 11.90 15.85
C GLN A 300 15.29 13.39 15.87
N VAL A 301 14.06 13.79 15.52
CA VAL A 301 13.60 15.19 15.61
C VAL A 301 13.54 15.65 17.07
N VAL A 302 13.01 14.83 17.98
CA VAL A 302 13.00 15.13 19.43
C VAL A 302 14.43 15.23 19.97
N HIS A 303 15.34 14.35 19.56
CA HIS A 303 16.75 14.41 19.92
C HIS A 303 17.42 15.67 19.37
N MET A 304 17.14 16.08 18.13
CA MET A 304 17.66 17.34 17.57
C MET A 304 17.18 18.56 18.34
N LEU A 305 15.90 18.59 18.73
CA LEU A 305 15.32 19.65 19.59
C LEU A 305 15.95 19.64 20.99
N GLN A 306 16.09 18.47 21.60
CA GLN A 306 16.76 18.30 22.90
C GLN A 306 18.24 18.69 22.83
N SER A 307 18.97 18.30 21.78
CA SER A 307 20.39 18.64 21.61
C SER A 307 20.61 20.12 21.37
N ALA A 308 19.67 20.82 20.72
CA ALA A 308 19.72 22.28 20.61
C ALA A 308 19.52 22.97 21.97
N GLY A 309 18.57 22.51 22.78
CA GLY A 309 18.38 22.99 24.15
C GLY A 309 19.57 22.71 25.06
N LEU A 310 20.09 21.47 25.03
CA LEU A 310 21.29 21.07 25.76
C LEU A 310 22.53 21.83 25.29
N GLY A 311 22.65 22.15 23.99
CA GLY A 311 23.74 22.97 23.47
C GLY A 311 23.78 24.37 24.08
N LEU A 312 22.60 25.00 24.25
CA LEU A 312 22.50 26.30 24.93
C LEU A 312 22.85 26.21 26.42
N THR A 313 22.37 25.18 27.14
CA THR A 313 22.72 25.02 28.55
C THR A 313 24.19 24.67 28.75
N MET A 314 24.78 23.83 27.89
CA MET A 314 26.21 23.50 27.92
C MET A 314 27.09 24.70 27.58
N ALA A 315 26.64 25.61 26.71
CA ALA A 315 27.36 26.86 26.43
C ALA A 315 27.35 27.80 27.65
N LEU A 316 26.20 27.93 28.33
CA LEU A 316 26.08 28.76 29.54
C LEU A 316 26.84 28.17 30.73
N GLU A 317 26.67 26.87 30.96
CA GLU A 317 27.36 26.11 32.01
C GLU A 317 28.88 26.04 31.74
N GLY A 318 29.30 26.04 30.47
CA GLY A 318 30.70 26.07 30.07
C GLY A 318 31.45 27.30 30.60
N ALA A 319 30.81 28.47 30.64
CA ALA A 319 31.37 29.68 31.24
C ALA A 319 31.48 29.59 32.77
N SER A 320 30.52 28.93 33.44
CA SER A 320 30.58 28.68 34.87
C SER A 320 31.66 27.64 35.22
N LYS A 321 31.77 26.57 34.43
CA LYS A 321 32.78 25.51 34.57
C LYS A 321 34.18 26.01 34.31
N SER A 322 34.40 26.87 33.32
CA SER A 322 35.73 27.45 33.07
C SER A 322 36.19 28.36 34.20
N LEU A 323 35.29 29.17 34.78
CA LEU A 323 35.58 29.99 35.96
C LEU A 323 35.85 29.11 37.20
N TRP A 324 35.06 28.07 37.43
CA TRP A 324 35.31 27.12 38.51
C TRP A 324 36.65 26.41 38.35
N LEU A 325 37.00 25.94 37.14
CA LEU A 325 38.29 25.31 36.84
C LEU A 325 39.48 26.27 37.05
N THR A 326 39.36 27.56 36.74
CA THR A 326 40.44 28.52 36.99
C THR A 326 40.59 28.84 38.48
N MET A 327 39.49 28.89 39.24
CA MET A 327 39.55 29.02 40.70
C MET A 327 40.14 27.78 41.37
N GLU A 328 39.72 26.58 40.97
CA GLU A 328 40.25 25.34 41.55
C GLU A 328 41.70 25.11 41.12
N SER A 329 42.10 25.40 39.88
CA SER A 329 43.50 25.35 39.45
C SER A 329 44.39 26.34 40.21
N ARG A 330 43.88 27.51 40.59
CA ARG A 330 44.61 28.46 41.44
C ARG A 330 44.68 27.97 42.89
N ARG A 331 43.62 27.31 43.37
CA ARG A 331 43.57 26.71 44.70
C ARG A 331 44.58 25.57 44.82
N THR A 332 44.62 24.63 43.87
CA THR A 332 45.59 23.54 43.89
C THR A 332 47.02 24.07 43.78
N GLN A 333 47.28 25.08 42.94
CA GLN A 333 48.58 25.76 42.91
C GLN A 333 48.99 26.33 44.28
N MET A 334 48.08 26.98 45.01
CA MET A 334 48.39 27.47 46.35
C MET A 334 48.49 26.34 47.40
N GLU A 335 47.77 25.22 47.24
CA GLU A 335 47.90 24.04 48.10
C GLU A 335 49.23 23.30 47.85
N ASP A 336 49.69 23.24 46.59
CA ASP A 336 51.00 22.70 46.19
C ASP A 336 52.16 23.63 46.62
N GLU A 337 52.02 24.95 46.44
CA GLU A 337 52.99 25.96 46.92
C GLU A 337 53.07 25.98 48.46
N ALA A 338 51.94 25.82 49.15
CA ALA A 338 51.90 25.74 50.62
C ALA A 338 52.42 24.41 51.19
N LYS A 339 52.43 23.33 50.39
CA LYS A 339 53.07 22.06 50.77
C LYS A 339 54.60 22.10 50.67
N GLY A 340 55.15 22.98 49.82
CA GLY A 340 56.59 23.23 49.74
C GLY A 340 57.44 22.02 49.31
N PRO A 341 58.77 22.19 49.23
CA PRO A 341 59.68 21.14 48.77
C PRO A 341 59.95 20.02 49.80
N GLU A 342 59.35 20.04 50.99
CA GLU A 342 59.67 19.08 52.07
C GLU A 342 59.10 17.67 51.78
N GLU A 343 57.83 17.52 51.36
CA GLU A 343 57.29 16.21 50.92
C GLU A 343 57.93 15.68 49.62
N ALA A 344 58.60 16.54 48.85
CA ALA A 344 59.31 16.18 47.62
C ALA A 344 60.76 15.71 47.85
N ALA A 345 61.31 15.98 49.04
CA ALA A 345 62.59 15.45 49.50
C ALA A 345 62.41 14.04 50.11
N GLU A 346 61.48 13.86 51.05
CA GLU A 346 61.23 12.55 51.70
C GLU A 346 60.96 11.43 50.68
N LYS A 347 60.13 11.70 49.65
CA LYS A 347 59.83 10.71 48.60
C LYS A 347 60.99 10.36 47.66
N LYS A 348 62.10 11.11 47.69
CA LYS A 348 63.30 10.80 46.90
C LYS A 348 64.40 10.11 47.69
N GLU A 349 64.36 10.18 49.02
CA GLU A 349 65.32 9.45 49.87
C GLU A 349 64.89 7.99 50.06
N ASP A 350 63.58 7.71 50.16
CA ASP A 350 63.05 6.33 50.27
C ASP A 350 63.30 5.48 48.99
N GLU A 351 63.24 6.08 47.79
CA GLU A 351 63.51 5.36 46.52
C GLU A 351 65.01 5.09 46.27
N ALA A 352 65.91 5.62 47.10
CA ALA A 352 67.36 5.45 46.96
C ALA A 352 67.96 4.39 47.93
N GLN A 353 67.15 3.78 48.80
CA GLN A 353 67.60 2.80 49.82
C GLN A 353 66.96 1.40 49.72
N SER A 354 66.30 1.06 48.60
CA SER A 354 65.74 -0.29 48.32
C SER A 354 66.39 -0.97 47.12
#